data_AF-A0A834I313-F1
#
_entry.id   AF-A0A834I313-F1
#
_cell.length_a   1.000
_cell.length_b   1.000
_cell.length_c   1.000
_cell.angle_alpha   90.00
_cell.angle_beta   90.00
_cell.angle_gamma   90.00
#
_symmetry.space_group_name_H-M   'P 1'
#
loop_
_entity.id
_entity.type
_entity.pdbx_description
1 polymer ?
#
loop_
_entity_poly.entity_id
_entity_poly.type
_entity_poly.pdbx_seq_one_letter_code
_entity_poly.pdbx_strand_id
1 'polypeptide(L)'
;MTKTNLLRVTQMNAIFLDTEIEKSLRLIIQEACKHLSPGLIAPIEPEINLLLRFGILKNSVLNKGSTFGQQLLNIQYENMTCTKAILYLLLNCLDYVKTRCEFSRPSHYMNNKLFKIYVIFKILDFINISVFLKTGTKPRLTERILGLNQVYRDESSPRTFQSKYMTRELLWNGFIEIIVYLLPLINYYKLKRFVRYYNPLYKRKTYTSVIQGREFTVNTKCAHCNENPILPHHMGCSHIFCYVCLKGNLAADSKYECPICEHRNPNVLCDKVNK
;
A
#
# COMPACT_ATOMS: atom_id res chain seq x y z
N MET A 1 42.59 8.25 6.35
CA MET A 1 41.32 7.56 6.67
C MET A 1 40.55 7.33 5.39
N THR A 2 40.41 6.07 4.96
CA THR A 2 39.64 5.71 3.76
C THR A 2 38.16 5.94 4.05
N LYS A 3 37.64 7.07 3.57
CA LYS A 3 36.25 7.45 3.74
C LYS A 3 35.36 6.35 3.16
N THR A 4 34.54 5.72 4.00
CA THR A 4 33.62 4.67 3.55
C THR A 4 32.64 5.28 2.55
N ASN A 5 32.57 4.70 1.36
CA ASN A 5 31.65 5.18 0.34
C ASN A 5 30.21 4.92 0.78
N LEU A 6 29.44 6.00 0.90
CA LEU A 6 28.03 5.95 1.27
C LEU A 6 27.21 5.25 0.18
N LEU A 7 26.41 4.26 0.57
CA LEU A 7 25.60 3.49 -0.37
C LEU A 7 24.53 4.38 -1.04
N ARG A 8 24.46 4.34 -2.38
CA ARG A 8 23.51 5.14 -3.19
C ARG A 8 22.06 4.97 -2.74
N VAL A 9 21.67 3.74 -2.44
CA VAL A 9 20.32 3.40 -1.95
C VAL A 9 20.03 4.10 -0.63
N THR A 10 21.01 4.19 0.29
CA THR A 10 20.81 4.85 1.58
C THR A 10 20.63 6.37 1.40
N GLN A 11 21.38 6.97 0.48
CA GLN A 11 21.20 8.38 0.10
C GLN A 11 19.80 8.65 -0.49
N MET A 12 19.33 7.77 -1.37
CA MET A 12 18.00 7.89 -1.97
C MET A 12 16.89 7.67 -0.93
N ASN A 13 17.06 6.70 -0.03
CA ASN A 13 16.11 6.44 1.05
C ASN A 13 16.00 7.64 2.00
N ALA A 14 17.12 8.33 2.29
CA ALA A 14 17.09 9.55 3.10
C ALA A 14 16.22 10.64 2.45
N ILE A 15 16.34 10.81 1.13
CA ILE A 15 15.52 11.76 0.37
C ILE A 15 14.06 11.36 0.38
N PHE A 16 13.77 10.08 0.16
CA PHE A 16 12.41 9.56 0.18
C PHE A 16 11.75 9.77 1.55
N LEU A 17 12.47 9.44 2.63
CA LEU A 17 12.00 9.68 4.01
C LEU A 17 11.72 11.15 4.27
N ASP A 18 12.59 12.08 3.83
CA ASP A 18 12.32 13.52 3.95
C ASP A 18 10.98 13.89 3.27
N THR A 19 10.72 13.37 2.06
CA THR A 19 9.48 13.66 1.34
C THR A 19 8.24 13.05 1.98
N GLU A 20 8.34 11.84 2.54
CA GLU A 20 7.22 11.19 3.22
C GLU A 20 6.90 11.83 4.57
N ILE A 21 7.92 12.31 5.30
CA ILE A 21 7.72 13.08 6.54
C ILE A 21 6.99 14.40 6.22
N GLU A 22 7.42 15.11 5.17
CA GLU A 22 6.75 16.35 4.75
C GLU A 22 5.29 16.10 4.37
N LYS A 23 5.01 15.04 3.58
CA LYS A 23 3.64 14.66 3.20
C LYS A 23 2.79 14.28 4.42
N SER A 24 3.32 13.46 5.32
CA SER A 24 2.60 13.01 6.51
C SER A 24 2.23 14.19 7.42
N LEU A 25 3.16 15.12 7.65
CA LEU A 25 2.88 16.34 8.42
C LEU A 25 1.85 17.23 7.73
N ARG A 26 1.92 17.35 6.39
CA ARG A 26 0.91 18.08 5.62
C ARG A 26 -0.48 17.47 5.76
N LEU A 27 -0.59 16.14 5.69
CA LEU A 27 -1.87 15.43 5.88
C LEU A 27 -2.45 15.68 7.27
N ILE A 28 -1.64 15.62 8.32
CA ILE A 28 -2.08 15.92 9.69
C ILE A 28 -2.63 17.34 9.80
N ILE A 29 -1.97 18.33 9.17
CA ILE A 29 -2.46 19.71 9.14
C ILE A 29 -3.78 19.82 8.36
N GLN A 30 -3.88 19.14 7.21
CA GLN A 30 -5.11 19.13 6.40
C GLN A 30 -6.28 18.49 7.16
N GLU A 31 -6.05 17.41 7.89
CA GLU A 31 -7.05 16.79 8.77
C GLU A 31 -7.47 17.71 9.90
N ALA A 32 -6.52 18.39 10.56
CA ALA A 32 -6.83 19.37 11.59
C ALA A 32 -7.65 20.57 11.06
N CYS A 33 -7.43 20.96 9.79
CA CYS A 33 -8.15 22.04 9.13
C CYS A 33 -9.46 21.59 8.44
N LYS A 34 -9.84 20.31 8.50
CA LYS A 34 -10.98 19.75 7.73
C LYS A 34 -12.32 20.43 8.01
N HIS A 35 -12.50 21.02 9.19
CA HIS A 35 -13.73 21.69 9.59
C HIS A 35 -13.76 23.19 9.29
N LEU A 36 -12.65 23.77 8.82
CA LEU A 36 -12.60 25.18 8.43
C LEU A 36 -13.12 25.36 7.01
N SER A 37 -13.67 26.54 6.71
CA SER A 37 -14.18 26.83 5.38
C SER A 37 -13.03 26.81 4.35
N PRO A 38 -13.20 26.14 3.20
CA PRO A 38 -12.14 26.00 2.21
C PRO A 38 -11.69 27.35 1.60
N GLY A 39 -12.54 28.38 1.67
CA GLY A 39 -12.22 29.73 1.21
C GLY A 39 -11.13 30.44 2.02
N LEU A 40 -10.95 30.08 3.29
CA LEU A 40 -9.87 30.63 4.13
C LEU A 40 -8.57 29.83 3.99
N ILE A 41 -8.67 28.52 3.75
CA ILE A 41 -7.51 27.62 3.69
C ILE A 41 -6.78 27.76 2.35
N ALA A 42 -7.48 27.77 1.22
CA ALA A 42 -6.87 27.80 -0.11
C ALA A 42 -5.83 28.95 -0.31
N PRO A 43 -6.08 30.21 0.12
CA PRO A 43 -5.08 31.26 -0.04
C PRO A 43 -3.90 31.16 0.93
N ILE A 44 -4.07 30.49 2.08
CA ILE A 44 -3.07 30.37 3.16
C ILE A 44 -2.26 29.06 3.04
N GLU A 45 -2.75 28.08 2.29
CA GLU A 45 -2.07 26.80 2.03
C GLU A 45 -0.57 26.93 1.64
N PRO A 46 -0.16 27.82 0.71
CA PRO A 46 1.26 27.97 0.38
C PRO A 46 2.08 28.48 1.57
N GLU A 47 1.51 29.34 2.43
CA GLU A 47 2.17 29.86 3.63
C GLU A 47 2.35 28.76 4.68
N ILE A 48 1.33 27.94 4.90
CA ILE A 48 1.38 26.79 5.80
C ILE A 48 2.46 25.80 5.35
N ASN A 49 2.51 25.49 4.06
CA ASN A 49 3.52 24.60 3.50
C ASN A 49 4.94 25.17 3.65
N LEU A 50 5.12 26.48 3.47
CA LEU A 50 6.41 27.13 3.72
C LEU A 50 6.80 27.05 5.19
N LEU A 51 5.88 27.34 6.11
CA LEU A 51 6.16 27.29 7.56
C LEU A 51 6.51 25.89 8.02
N LEU A 52 5.81 24.87 7.52
CA LEU A 52 6.12 23.47 7.78
C LEU A 52 7.54 23.14 7.28
N ARG A 53 7.84 23.45 6.01
CA ARG A 53 9.16 23.14 5.43
C ARG A 53 10.27 23.91 6.13
N PHE A 54 10.04 25.17 6.48
CA PHE A 54 10.96 25.99 7.27
C PHE A 54 11.20 25.38 8.66
N GLY A 55 10.15 24.98 9.37
CA GLY A 55 10.26 24.35 10.69
C GLY A 55 11.06 23.05 10.65
N ILE A 56 10.80 22.21 9.65
CA ILE A 56 11.56 20.97 9.41
C ILE A 56 13.04 21.29 9.15
N LEU A 57 13.33 22.18 8.20
CA LEU A 57 14.72 22.49 7.82
C LEU A 57 15.50 23.24 8.91
N LYS A 58 14.83 24.09 9.68
CA LYS A 58 15.43 24.80 10.82
C LYS A 58 15.86 23.83 11.91
N ASN A 59 14.97 22.93 12.32
CA ASN A 59 15.28 21.99 13.39
C ASN A 59 16.23 20.86 12.96
N SER A 60 16.31 20.55 11.66
CA SER A 60 17.19 19.52 11.12
C SER A 60 18.52 20.08 10.62
N VAL A 61 18.51 20.81 9.51
CA VAL A 61 19.73 21.22 8.79
C VAL A 61 20.50 22.31 9.53
N LEU A 62 19.82 23.33 10.06
CA LEU A 62 20.49 24.44 10.75
C LEU A 62 21.11 24.01 12.09
N ASN A 63 20.39 23.20 12.88
CA ASN A 63 20.87 22.80 14.21
C ASN A 63 21.80 21.59 14.19
N LYS A 64 21.55 20.60 13.31
CA LYS A 64 22.23 19.29 13.33
C LYS A 64 23.01 18.96 12.05
N GLY A 65 23.07 19.87 11.08
CA GLY A 65 23.82 19.67 9.84
C GLY A 65 23.39 18.44 9.02
N SER A 66 22.14 18.00 9.14
CA SER A 66 21.61 16.78 8.53
C SER A 66 20.10 16.92 8.32
N THR A 67 19.55 16.35 7.25
CA THR A 67 18.08 16.28 7.09
C THR A 67 17.48 15.22 8.02
N PHE A 68 16.16 15.23 8.22
CA PHE A 68 15.51 14.24 9.10
C PHE A 68 15.68 12.81 8.59
N GLY A 69 15.49 12.59 7.28
CA GLY A 69 15.72 11.30 6.64
C GLY A 69 17.18 10.85 6.77
N GLN A 70 18.14 11.77 6.69
CA GLN A 70 19.55 11.48 6.95
C GLN A 70 19.79 11.08 8.42
N GLN A 71 19.17 11.77 9.38
CA GLN A 71 19.28 11.43 10.81
C GLN A 71 18.77 10.02 11.11
N LEU A 72 17.63 9.62 10.50
CA LEU A 72 17.07 8.28 10.65
C LEU A 72 17.97 7.17 10.09
N LEU A 73 18.79 7.50 9.09
CA LEU A 73 19.71 6.56 8.42
C LEU A 73 21.17 6.72 8.87
N ASN A 74 21.41 7.46 9.95
CA ASN A 74 22.73 7.77 10.48
C ASN A 74 23.69 8.43 9.46
N ILE A 75 23.18 9.39 8.69
CA ILE A 75 23.90 10.18 7.68
C ILE A 75 23.95 11.64 8.12
N GLN A 76 25.03 12.34 7.76
CA GLN A 76 25.19 13.78 7.95
C GLN A 76 25.99 14.44 6.83
N TYR A 77 25.90 15.77 6.72
CA TYR A 77 26.77 16.52 5.81
C TYR A 77 28.14 16.78 6.45
N GLU A 78 29.20 16.59 5.68
CA GLU A 78 30.58 16.71 6.19
C GLU A 78 31.00 18.16 6.51
N ASN A 79 30.64 19.13 5.66
CA ASN A 79 31.13 20.51 5.73
C ASN A 79 29.97 21.51 5.67
N MET A 80 29.11 21.46 6.70
CA MET A 80 27.91 22.28 6.78
C MET A 80 28.19 23.58 7.55
N THR A 81 28.44 24.68 6.84
CA THR A 81 28.56 26.02 7.43
C THR A 81 27.19 26.68 7.56
N CYS A 82 27.04 27.63 8.49
CA CYS A 82 25.79 28.39 8.64
C CYS A 82 25.35 29.07 7.33
N THR A 83 26.29 29.61 6.55
CA THR A 83 26.03 30.22 5.24
C THR A 83 25.46 29.22 4.24
N LYS A 84 26.05 28.03 4.13
CA LYS A 84 25.55 26.97 3.26
C LYS A 84 24.21 26.42 3.75
N ALA A 85 23.96 26.39 5.06
CA ALA A 85 22.69 25.95 5.62
C ALA A 85 21.56 26.94 5.30
N ILE A 86 21.83 28.25 5.41
CA ILE A 86 20.89 29.30 5.00
C ILE A 86 20.63 29.25 3.50
N LEU A 87 21.68 29.10 2.67
CA LEU A 87 21.51 28.92 1.22
C LEU A 87 20.71 27.66 0.89
N TYR A 88 20.97 26.55 1.57
CA TYR A 88 20.19 25.31 1.41
C TYR A 88 18.71 25.53 1.68
N LEU A 89 18.39 26.26 2.76
CA LEU A 89 17.02 26.62 3.10
C LEU A 89 16.39 27.49 2.00
N LEU A 90 17.09 28.54 1.55
CA LEU A 90 16.62 29.44 0.51
C LEU A 90 16.35 28.70 -0.81
N LEU A 91 17.27 27.83 -1.26
CA LEU A 91 17.09 27.03 -2.48
C LEU A 91 15.88 26.09 -2.37
N ASN A 92 15.63 25.51 -1.19
CA ASN A 92 14.48 24.63 -0.99
C ASN A 92 13.15 25.41 -0.89
N CYS A 93 13.18 26.68 -0.52
CA CYS A 93 12.00 27.55 -0.50
C CYS A 93 11.65 28.17 -1.87
N LEU A 94 12.46 27.97 -2.91
CA LEU A 94 12.17 28.49 -4.27
C LEU A 94 10.83 27.99 -4.83
N ASP A 95 10.40 26.80 -4.43
CA ASP A 95 9.11 26.24 -4.85
C ASP A 95 7.92 27.07 -4.33
N TYR A 96 8.04 27.63 -3.13
CA TYR A 96 7.06 28.60 -2.61
C TYR A 96 7.08 29.91 -3.40
N VAL A 97 8.26 30.43 -3.74
CA VAL A 97 8.36 31.67 -4.53
C VAL A 97 7.65 31.50 -5.87
N LYS A 98 7.82 30.33 -6.51
CA LYS A 98 7.10 29.99 -7.75
C LYS A 98 5.59 30.01 -7.54
N THR A 99 5.06 29.27 -6.57
CA THR A 99 3.61 29.21 -6.34
C THR A 99 3.04 30.58 -6.01
N ARG A 100 3.74 31.37 -5.18
CA ARG A 100 3.31 32.74 -4.84
C ARG A 100 3.34 33.69 -6.05
N CYS A 101 4.34 33.58 -6.93
CA CYS A 101 4.40 34.37 -8.16
C CYS A 101 3.26 34.05 -9.13
N GLU A 102 2.89 32.77 -9.25
CA GLU A 102 1.76 32.34 -10.08
C GLU A 102 0.42 32.93 -9.58
N PHE A 103 0.20 32.94 -8.26
CA PHE A 103 -1.01 33.52 -7.66
C PHE A 103 -1.02 35.06 -7.63
N SER A 104 0.12 35.72 -7.41
CA SER A 104 0.15 37.17 -7.17
C SER A 104 0.15 38.03 -8.44
N ARG A 105 0.75 37.57 -9.55
CA ARG A 105 0.83 38.34 -10.81
C ARG A 105 0.64 37.43 -12.03
N PRO A 106 -0.60 37.24 -12.53
CA PRO A 106 -0.87 36.43 -13.71
C PRO A 106 -0.51 37.20 -15.00
N SER A 107 0.71 37.70 -15.11
CA SER A 107 1.21 38.25 -16.37
C SER A 107 1.64 37.10 -17.27
N HIS A 108 1.00 36.95 -18.44
CA HIS A 108 1.32 35.90 -19.41
C HIS A 108 2.82 35.85 -19.78
N TYR A 109 3.48 37.01 -19.87
CA TYR A 109 4.90 37.09 -20.19
C TYR A 109 5.80 36.57 -19.05
N MET A 110 5.50 36.97 -17.81
CA MET A 110 6.23 36.50 -16.63
C MET A 110 6.01 35.01 -16.39
N ASN A 111 4.78 34.54 -16.54
CA ASN A 111 4.48 33.12 -16.38
C ASN A 111 5.21 32.26 -17.43
N ASN A 112 5.27 32.70 -18.68
CA ASN A 112 6.01 31.97 -19.72
C ASN A 112 7.53 31.94 -19.45
N LYS A 113 8.11 33.04 -18.94
CA LYS A 113 9.52 33.04 -18.51
C LYS A 113 9.77 32.13 -17.30
N LEU A 114 8.93 32.20 -16.28
CA LEU A 114 9.02 31.34 -15.09
C LEU A 114 8.88 29.87 -15.45
N PHE A 115 7.94 29.53 -16.34
CA PHE A 115 7.78 28.17 -16.85
C PHE A 115 9.03 27.68 -17.57
N LYS A 116 9.63 28.49 -18.46
CA LYS A 116 10.90 28.14 -19.12
C LYS A 116 12.04 27.91 -18.14
N ILE A 117 12.19 28.77 -17.14
CA ILE A 117 13.19 28.61 -16.06
C ILE A 117 12.95 27.31 -15.30
N TYR A 118 11.70 27.03 -14.93
CA TYR A 118 11.31 25.80 -14.24
C TYR A 118 11.65 24.55 -15.06
N VAL A 119 11.37 24.54 -16.36
CA VAL A 119 11.73 23.44 -17.26
C VAL A 119 13.24 23.24 -17.30
N ILE A 120 14.03 24.33 -17.38
CA ILE A 120 15.50 24.25 -17.33
C ILE A 120 15.97 23.63 -16.01
N PHE A 121 15.43 24.07 -14.86
CA PHE A 121 15.75 23.46 -13.57
C PHE A 121 15.41 21.97 -13.52
N LYS A 122 14.27 21.55 -14.09
CA LYS A 122 13.91 20.11 -14.15
C LYS A 122 14.83 19.30 -15.05
N ILE A 123 15.30 19.87 -16.15
CA ILE A 123 16.32 19.23 -17.00
C ILE A 123 17.63 19.09 -16.22
N LEU A 124 18.06 20.12 -15.47
CA LEU A 124 19.25 20.06 -14.63
C LEU A 124 19.12 19.02 -13.51
N ASP A 125 17.95 18.93 -12.85
CA ASP A 125 17.65 17.89 -11.86
C ASP A 125 17.76 16.49 -12.48
N PHE A 126 17.22 16.29 -13.69
CA PHE A 126 17.29 15.00 -14.40
C PHE A 126 18.72 14.60 -14.75
N ILE A 127 19.51 15.55 -15.28
CA ILE A 127 20.95 15.34 -15.55
C ILE A 127 21.69 15.05 -14.23
N ASN A 128 21.34 15.76 -13.14
CA ASN A 128 21.95 15.56 -11.83
C ASN A 128 21.74 14.13 -11.32
N ILE A 129 20.49 13.64 -11.39
CA ILE A 129 20.12 12.27 -11.03
C ILE A 129 20.85 11.27 -11.93
N SER A 130 20.91 11.49 -13.24
CA SER A 130 21.61 10.61 -14.18
C SER A 130 23.10 10.48 -13.83
N VAL A 131 23.77 11.59 -13.52
CA VAL A 131 25.16 11.59 -13.05
C VAL A 131 25.27 10.91 -11.68
N PHE A 132 24.33 11.14 -10.77
CA PHE A 132 24.30 10.49 -9.46
C PHE A 132 24.17 8.97 -9.57
N LEU A 133 23.37 8.46 -10.50
CA LEU A 133 23.25 7.01 -10.73
C LEU A 133 24.58 6.39 -11.20
N LYS A 134 25.42 7.15 -11.91
CA LYS A 134 26.76 6.70 -12.33
C LYS A 134 27.81 6.85 -11.23
N THR A 135 27.91 8.01 -10.57
CA THR A 135 28.97 8.33 -9.60
C THR A 135 28.62 7.97 -8.16
N GLY A 136 27.38 8.21 -7.74
CA GLY A 136 26.88 7.99 -6.38
C GLY A 136 27.24 9.08 -5.37
N THR A 137 27.71 10.25 -5.81
CA THR A 137 28.35 11.22 -4.89
C THR A 137 27.47 12.37 -4.41
N LYS A 138 26.38 12.74 -5.08
CA LYS A 138 25.41 13.80 -4.66
C LYS A 138 24.03 13.63 -5.32
N PRO A 139 22.97 13.25 -4.59
CA PRO A 139 21.67 12.94 -5.17
C PRO A 139 20.80 14.17 -5.51
N ARG A 140 20.81 15.25 -4.72
CA ARG A 140 20.02 16.47 -5.02
C ARG A 140 20.85 17.50 -5.79
N LEU A 141 20.20 18.27 -6.67
CA LEU A 141 20.85 19.38 -7.38
C LEU A 141 21.31 20.47 -6.40
N THR A 142 20.51 20.74 -5.36
CA THR A 142 20.83 21.70 -4.30
C THR A 142 22.14 21.34 -3.58
N GLU A 143 22.37 20.06 -3.30
CA GLU A 143 23.61 19.58 -2.71
C GLU A 143 24.79 19.73 -3.67
N ARG A 144 24.57 19.53 -4.97
CA ARG A 144 25.62 19.71 -5.99
C ARG A 144 26.03 21.18 -6.12
N ILE A 145 25.05 22.09 -6.17
CA ILE A 145 25.30 23.55 -6.23
C ILE A 145 26.07 24.01 -4.98
N LEU A 146 25.71 23.50 -3.79
CA LEU A 146 26.33 23.90 -2.52
C LEU A 146 27.60 23.11 -2.18
N GLY A 147 27.96 22.12 -3.00
CA GLY A 147 29.13 21.27 -2.77
C GLY A 147 29.02 20.40 -1.52
N LEU A 148 27.82 19.98 -1.11
CA LEU A 148 27.59 19.19 0.09
C LEU A 148 27.86 17.70 -0.16
N ASN A 149 28.71 17.10 0.67
CA ASN A 149 28.97 15.66 0.66
C ASN A 149 28.29 15.01 1.87
N GLN A 150 27.66 13.86 1.65
CA GLN A 150 27.02 13.06 2.69
C GLN A 150 28.00 12.00 3.20
N VAL A 151 28.06 11.81 4.52
CA VAL A 151 28.93 10.84 5.21
C VAL A 151 28.11 10.17 6.32
N TYR A 152 28.45 8.94 6.70
CA TYR A 152 27.89 8.33 7.90
C TYR A 152 28.27 9.14 9.15
N ARG A 153 27.34 9.29 10.09
CA ARG A 153 27.59 9.99 11.36
C ARG A 153 28.44 9.15 12.31
N ASP A 154 28.13 7.86 12.45
CA ASP A 154 28.93 6.93 13.24
C ASP A 154 29.55 5.83 12.35
N GLU A 155 30.69 5.29 12.77
CA GLU A 155 31.36 4.16 12.10
C GLU A 155 30.64 2.82 12.34
N SER A 156 29.58 2.81 13.18
CA SER A 156 28.82 1.62 13.51
C SER A 156 27.96 1.15 12.31
N SER A 157 28.10 -0.14 12.00
CA SER A 157 27.68 -0.82 10.76
C SER A 157 26.38 -0.29 10.10
N PRO A 158 26.43 0.24 8.86
CA PRO A 158 25.35 1.06 8.29
C PRO A 158 24.06 0.33 7.86
N ARG A 159 23.87 -0.97 8.12
CA ARG A 159 22.70 -1.71 7.57
C ARG A 159 22.16 -2.93 8.34
N THR A 160 22.70 -3.31 9.48
CA THR A 160 22.23 -4.55 10.15
C THR A 160 20.78 -4.45 10.63
N PHE A 161 20.31 -3.25 10.99
CA PHE A 161 18.96 -3.05 11.51
C PHE A 161 17.91 -2.92 10.40
N GLN A 162 18.11 -2.06 9.39
CA GLN A 162 17.08 -1.75 8.39
C GLN A 162 16.76 -2.91 7.45
N SER A 163 17.73 -3.77 7.13
CA SER A 163 17.50 -4.92 6.24
C SER A 163 16.56 -5.96 6.86
N LYS A 164 16.58 -6.12 8.18
CA LYS A 164 15.79 -7.15 8.88
C LYS A 164 14.30 -6.88 8.80
N TYR A 165 13.88 -5.64 9.03
CA TYR A 165 12.47 -5.25 8.96
C TYR A 165 11.96 -5.26 7.52
N MET A 166 12.70 -4.68 6.57
CA MET A 166 12.31 -4.68 5.15
C MET A 166 12.10 -6.10 4.61
N THR A 167 13.02 -7.02 4.94
CA THR A 167 12.92 -8.40 4.49
C THR A 167 11.71 -9.10 5.10
N ARG A 168 11.40 -8.83 6.37
CA ARG A 168 10.22 -9.39 7.04
C ARG A 168 8.91 -8.91 6.41
N GLU A 169 8.77 -7.62 6.14
CA GLU A 169 7.57 -7.06 5.51
C GLU A 169 7.39 -7.59 4.08
N LEU A 170 8.47 -7.68 3.30
CA LEU A 170 8.41 -8.20 1.93
C LEU A 170 8.03 -9.69 1.91
N LEU A 171 8.58 -10.50 2.82
CA LEU A 171 8.21 -11.89 2.97
C LEU A 171 6.73 -12.04 3.40
N TRP A 172 6.27 -11.20 4.31
CA TRP A 172 4.88 -11.24 4.78
C TRP A 172 3.89 -10.87 3.67
N ASN A 173 4.15 -9.81 2.93
CA ASN A 173 3.31 -9.40 1.80
C ASN A 173 3.30 -10.47 0.71
N GLY A 174 4.46 -10.99 0.32
CA GLY A 174 4.53 -12.08 -0.66
C GLY A 174 3.80 -13.35 -0.20
N PHE A 175 3.88 -13.67 1.10
CA PHE A 175 3.14 -14.79 1.68
C PHE A 175 1.62 -14.59 1.64
N ILE A 176 1.13 -13.39 1.95
CA ILE A 176 -0.31 -13.07 1.89
C ILE A 176 -0.83 -13.11 0.45
N GLU A 177 -0.08 -12.59 -0.52
CA GLU A 177 -0.44 -12.67 -1.94
C GLU A 177 -0.63 -14.14 -2.37
N ILE A 178 0.31 -15.02 -1.99
CA ILE A 178 0.20 -16.46 -2.25
C ILE A 178 -1.07 -17.05 -1.61
N ILE A 179 -1.37 -16.72 -0.35
CA ILE A 179 -2.58 -17.20 0.33
C ILE A 179 -3.84 -16.74 -0.40
N VAL A 180 -3.92 -15.46 -0.79
CA VAL A 180 -5.09 -14.90 -1.48
C VAL A 180 -5.34 -15.60 -2.81
N TYR A 181 -4.29 -15.99 -3.54
CA TYR A 181 -4.44 -16.77 -4.77
C TYR A 181 -4.76 -18.25 -4.53
N LEU A 182 -4.27 -18.85 -3.45
CA LEU A 182 -4.54 -20.25 -3.12
C LEU A 182 -5.93 -20.45 -2.51
N LEU A 183 -6.44 -19.49 -1.73
CA LEU A 183 -7.69 -19.62 -0.97
C LEU A 183 -8.90 -19.99 -1.87
N PRO A 184 -9.11 -19.37 -3.05
CA PRO A 184 -10.19 -19.75 -3.96
C PRO A 184 -10.06 -21.15 -4.57
N LEU A 185 -8.85 -21.71 -4.64
CA LEU A 185 -8.60 -23.05 -5.18
C LEU A 185 -8.95 -24.16 -4.17
N ILE A 186 -9.05 -23.82 -2.88
CA ILE A 186 -9.38 -24.76 -1.84
C ILE A 186 -10.90 -24.96 -1.81
N ASN A 187 -11.35 -26.14 -2.24
CA ASN A 187 -12.75 -26.52 -2.07
C ASN A 187 -13.05 -26.72 -0.58
N TYR A 188 -13.69 -25.71 0.03
CA TYR A 188 -14.06 -25.67 1.44
C TYR A 188 -14.82 -26.92 1.90
N TYR A 189 -15.76 -27.43 1.09
CA TYR A 189 -16.58 -28.59 1.47
C TYR A 189 -15.78 -29.89 1.47
N LYS A 190 -14.84 -30.05 0.53
CA LYS A 190 -13.91 -31.19 0.53
C LYS A 190 -13.02 -31.17 1.77
N LEU A 191 -12.51 -30.00 2.15
CA LEU A 191 -11.72 -29.82 3.37
C LEU A 191 -12.56 -30.09 4.64
N LYS A 192 -13.78 -29.57 4.71
CA LYS A 192 -14.70 -29.80 5.83
C LYS A 192 -14.98 -31.29 6.03
N ARG A 193 -15.17 -32.05 4.95
CA ARG A 193 -15.33 -33.51 5.01
C ARG A 193 -14.05 -34.20 5.48
N PHE A 194 -12.88 -33.79 4.97
CA PHE A 194 -11.59 -34.33 5.41
C PHE A 194 -11.40 -34.13 6.92
N VAL A 195 -11.60 -32.91 7.43
CA VAL A 195 -11.51 -32.60 8.86
C VAL A 195 -12.46 -33.45 9.70
N ARG A 196 -13.70 -33.68 9.23
CA ARG A 196 -14.66 -34.56 9.91
C ARG A 196 -14.23 -36.01 9.92
N TYR A 197 -13.68 -36.51 8.82
CA TYR A 197 -13.20 -37.89 8.73
C TYR A 197 -12.09 -38.17 9.75
N TYR A 198 -11.20 -37.20 9.97
CA TYR A 198 -10.13 -37.30 10.97
C TYR A 198 -10.57 -36.91 12.40
N ASN A 199 -11.82 -36.49 12.61
CA ASN A 199 -12.34 -36.15 13.93
C ASN A 199 -13.03 -37.37 14.56
N PRO A 200 -12.38 -38.07 15.51
CA PRO A 200 -12.94 -39.28 16.13
C PRO A 200 -14.18 -39.01 16.99
N LEU A 201 -14.45 -37.75 17.36
CA LEU A 201 -15.63 -37.35 18.12
C LEU A 201 -16.84 -37.06 17.24
N TYR A 202 -16.68 -37.09 15.91
CA TYR A 202 -17.74 -36.76 14.98
C TYR A 202 -18.70 -37.93 14.75
N LYS A 203 -19.92 -37.84 15.29
CA LYS A 203 -21.00 -38.77 14.96
C LYS A 203 -21.81 -38.23 13.79
N ARG A 204 -21.81 -38.96 12.67
CA ARG A 204 -22.62 -38.63 11.49
C ARG A 204 -24.11 -38.69 11.83
N LYS A 205 -24.88 -37.72 11.34
CA LYS A 205 -26.35 -37.77 11.45
C LYS A 205 -26.87 -38.92 10.58
N THR A 206 -27.48 -39.94 11.19
CA THR A 206 -28.16 -41.02 10.47
C THR A 206 -29.44 -40.49 9.85
N TYR A 207 -29.46 -40.35 8.52
CA TYR A 207 -30.64 -39.96 7.77
C TYR A 207 -31.48 -41.20 7.46
N THR A 208 -32.63 -41.33 8.11
CA THR A 208 -33.66 -42.30 7.75
C THR A 208 -34.29 -41.86 6.44
N SER A 209 -34.21 -42.73 5.43
CA SER A 209 -34.80 -42.55 4.11
C SER A 209 -36.32 -42.64 4.18
N VAL A 210 -36.98 -41.63 4.75
CA VAL A 210 -38.43 -41.43 4.60
C VAL A 210 -38.63 -40.04 4.03
N ILE A 211 -39.00 -40.02 2.76
CA ILE A 211 -39.31 -38.84 1.96
C ILE A 211 -40.57 -38.21 2.57
N GLN A 212 -40.42 -37.31 3.54
CA GLN A 212 -41.42 -36.27 3.74
C GLN A 212 -41.29 -35.28 2.58
N GLY A 213 -42.42 -34.97 1.95
CA GLY A 213 -42.53 -34.29 0.66
C GLY A 213 -41.61 -33.07 0.54
N ARG A 214 -41.06 -32.88 -0.65
CA ARG A 214 -40.26 -31.70 -0.98
C ARG A 214 -41.21 -30.51 -1.15
N GLU A 215 -41.55 -29.84 -0.06
CA GLU A 215 -42.42 -28.66 -0.11
C GLU A 215 -41.64 -27.44 -0.59
N PHE A 216 -41.88 -27.04 -1.84
CA PHE A 216 -41.35 -25.81 -2.40
C PHE A 216 -42.19 -24.61 -1.92
N THR A 217 -41.84 -24.04 -0.77
CA THR A 217 -42.45 -22.81 -0.25
C THR A 217 -41.67 -21.57 -0.68
N VAL A 218 -42.30 -20.38 -0.58
CA VAL A 218 -41.70 -19.09 -0.93
C VAL A 218 -40.43 -18.78 -0.11
N ASN A 219 -40.28 -19.41 1.06
CA ASN A 219 -39.14 -19.23 1.95
C ASN A 219 -38.01 -20.26 1.71
N THR A 220 -38.14 -21.12 0.69
CA THR A 220 -37.09 -22.10 0.38
C THR A 220 -35.84 -21.42 -0.16
N LYS A 221 -34.72 -21.66 0.52
CA LYS A 221 -33.39 -21.15 0.13
C LYS A 221 -32.53 -22.30 -0.39
N CYS A 222 -31.62 -21.98 -1.30
CA CYS A 222 -30.62 -22.92 -1.77
C CYS A 222 -29.70 -23.33 -0.62
N ALA A 223 -29.54 -24.64 -0.41
CA ALA A 223 -28.69 -25.17 0.65
C ALA A 223 -27.19 -24.87 0.48
N HIS A 224 -26.75 -24.37 -0.67
CA HIS A 224 -25.35 -23.99 -0.94
C HIS A 224 -25.10 -22.48 -0.86
N CYS A 225 -25.86 -21.66 -1.61
CA CYS A 225 -25.65 -20.20 -1.64
C CYS A 225 -26.54 -19.41 -0.68
N ASN A 226 -27.51 -20.04 -0.01
CA ASN A 226 -28.50 -19.40 0.87
C ASN A 226 -29.37 -18.30 0.21
N GLU A 227 -29.40 -18.26 -1.13
CA GLU A 227 -30.27 -17.39 -1.92
C GLU A 227 -31.48 -18.15 -2.46
N ASN A 228 -32.41 -17.43 -3.09
CA ASN A 228 -33.57 -18.03 -3.75
C ASN A 228 -33.10 -18.96 -4.88
N PRO A 229 -33.56 -20.22 -4.93
CA PRO A 229 -33.03 -21.20 -5.86
C PRO A 229 -33.36 -20.89 -7.32
N ILE A 230 -32.33 -20.69 -8.14
CA ILE A 230 -32.45 -20.54 -9.60
C ILE A 230 -32.44 -21.92 -10.23
N LEU A 231 -33.54 -22.30 -10.88
CA LEU A 231 -33.79 -23.64 -11.40
C LEU A 231 -33.60 -24.70 -10.27
N PRO A 232 -34.63 -24.99 -9.46
CA PRO A 232 -34.49 -25.81 -8.26
C PRO A 232 -34.24 -27.28 -8.61
N HIS A 233 -33.16 -27.84 -8.07
CA HIS A 233 -32.78 -29.25 -8.21
C HIS A 233 -32.47 -29.86 -6.84
N HIS A 234 -32.53 -31.19 -6.77
CA HIS A 234 -32.17 -31.96 -5.58
C HIS A 234 -31.24 -33.13 -5.92
N MET A 235 -30.44 -33.55 -4.94
CA MET A 235 -29.53 -34.70 -5.07
C MET A 235 -30.08 -36.00 -4.44
N GLY A 236 -31.37 -36.05 -4.10
CA GLY A 236 -32.01 -37.19 -3.42
C GLY A 236 -32.36 -36.93 -1.95
N CYS A 237 -31.80 -35.88 -1.34
CA CYS A 237 -32.23 -35.37 -0.03
C CYS A 237 -33.45 -34.42 -0.13
N SER A 238 -34.02 -34.04 1.02
CA SER A 238 -35.09 -33.03 1.12
C SER A 238 -34.65 -31.58 0.84
N HIS A 239 -33.34 -31.32 0.78
CA HIS A 239 -32.81 -29.98 0.54
C HIS A 239 -32.75 -29.60 -0.95
N ILE A 240 -33.08 -28.34 -1.22
CA ILE A 240 -33.16 -27.75 -2.57
C ILE A 240 -31.90 -26.95 -2.87
N PHE A 241 -31.42 -27.05 -4.09
CA PHE A 241 -30.24 -26.34 -4.59
C PHE A 241 -30.57 -25.62 -5.90
N CYS A 242 -29.80 -24.59 -6.25
CA CYS A 242 -29.75 -24.09 -7.63
C CYS A 242 -29.11 -25.14 -8.53
N TYR A 243 -29.59 -25.29 -9.77
CA TYR A 243 -28.97 -26.18 -10.76
C TYR A 243 -27.47 -25.95 -10.91
N VAL A 244 -27.06 -24.68 -11.02
CA VAL A 244 -25.65 -24.29 -11.18
C VAL A 244 -24.82 -24.65 -9.94
N CYS A 245 -25.35 -24.38 -8.74
CA CYS A 245 -24.66 -24.72 -7.49
C CYS A 245 -24.51 -26.23 -7.33
N LEU A 246 -25.54 -27.01 -7.65
CA LEU A 246 -25.51 -28.46 -7.50
C LEU A 246 -24.61 -29.11 -8.57
N LYS A 247 -24.83 -28.79 -9.85
CA LYS A 247 -24.05 -29.36 -10.95
C LYS A 247 -22.59 -28.92 -10.92
N GLY A 248 -22.32 -27.66 -10.58
CA GLY A 248 -20.96 -27.14 -10.44
C GLY A 248 -20.19 -27.86 -9.33
N ASN A 249 -20.81 -28.08 -8.17
CA ASN A 249 -20.16 -28.80 -7.08
C ASN A 249 -20.02 -30.30 -7.34
N LEU A 250 -21.00 -30.95 -8.00
CA LEU A 250 -20.87 -32.35 -8.42
C LEU A 250 -19.78 -32.56 -9.47
N ALA A 251 -19.59 -31.58 -10.38
CA ALA A 251 -18.50 -31.60 -11.36
C ALA A 251 -17.14 -31.38 -10.70
N ALA A 252 -17.06 -30.51 -9.68
CA ALA A 252 -15.82 -30.24 -8.95
C ALA A 252 -15.45 -31.34 -7.93
N ASP A 253 -16.44 -32.00 -7.34
CA ASP A 253 -16.27 -33.13 -6.41
C ASP A 253 -17.32 -34.21 -6.66
N SER A 254 -16.90 -35.34 -7.23
CA SER A 254 -17.78 -36.50 -7.45
C SER A 254 -18.36 -37.09 -6.17
N LYS A 255 -17.76 -36.78 -5.01
CA LYS A 255 -18.25 -37.20 -3.70
C LYS A 255 -19.02 -36.09 -2.98
N TYR A 256 -19.45 -35.03 -3.65
CA TYR A 256 -20.14 -33.91 -3.00
C TYR A 256 -21.29 -34.36 -2.08
N GLU A 257 -21.33 -33.81 -0.87
CA GLU A 257 -22.32 -34.12 0.17
C GLU A 257 -23.18 -32.88 0.42
N CYS A 258 -24.45 -33.08 0.75
CA CYS A 258 -25.31 -31.96 1.15
C CYS A 258 -24.71 -31.24 2.37
N PRO A 259 -24.55 -29.90 2.36
CA PRO A 259 -23.94 -29.17 3.47
C PRO A 259 -24.78 -29.17 4.76
N ILE A 260 -26.08 -29.49 4.66
CA ILE A 260 -27.04 -29.49 5.79
C ILE A 260 -27.23 -30.89 6.38
N CYS A 261 -27.54 -31.89 5.54
CA CYS A 261 -27.80 -33.27 6.00
C CYS A 261 -26.70 -34.29 5.71
N GLU A 262 -25.64 -33.93 4.99
CA GLU A 262 -24.51 -34.82 4.70
C GLU A 262 -24.92 -36.09 3.94
N HIS A 263 -26.07 -36.03 3.28
CA HIS A 263 -26.51 -37.06 2.35
C HIS A 263 -25.60 -37.06 1.14
N ARG A 264 -25.19 -38.25 0.72
CA ARG A 264 -24.41 -38.51 -0.49
C ARG A 264 -25.21 -39.46 -1.37
N ASN A 265 -25.35 -39.10 -2.63
CA ASN A 265 -25.93 -40.01 -3.61
C ASN A 265 -24.78 -40.75 -4.35
N PRO A 266 -24.77 -42.09 -4.39
CA PRO A 266 -23.79 -42.84 -5.16
C PRO A 266 -23.94 -42.66 -6.66
N ASN A 267 -25.17 -42.43 -7.14
CA ASN A 267 -25.46 -42.09 -8.52
C ASN A 267 -25.53 -40.57 -8.60
N VAL A 268 -24.70 -39.92 -9.43
CA VAL A 268 -24.64 -38.45 -9.57
C VAL A 268 -25.98 -37.93 -10.10
N LEU A 269 -26.95 -37.75 -9.22
CA LEU A 269 -28.32 -37.37 -9.53
C LEU A 269 -28.51 -35.86 -9.34
N CYS A 270 -29.12 -35.23 -10.34
CA CYS A 270 -29.42 -33.81 -10.38
C CYS A 270 -30.83 -33.64 -10.93
N ASP A 271 -31.81 -34.11 -10.17
CA ASP A 271 -33.20 -34.11 -10.62
C ASP A 271 -33.85 -32.76 -10.35
N LYS A 272 -34.66 -32.32 -11.30
CA LYS A 272 -35.44 -31.08 -11.17
C LYS A 272 -36.51 -31.27 -10.10
N VAL A 273 -36.68 -30.28 -9.24
CA VAL A 273 -37.84 -30.21 -8.34
C VAL A 273 -39.04 -29.86 -9.21
N ASN A 274 -39.90 -30.85 -9.47
CA ASN A 274 -41.19 -30.61 -10.10
C ASN A 274 -42.10 -29.92 -9.08
N LYS A 275 -42.84 -28.90 -9.53
CA LYS A 275 -43.88 -28.25 -8.74
C LYS A 275 -44.98 -29.24 -8.38
#